data_AF-A0A9E5RJ86-F1
#
_entry.id   AF-A0A9E5RJ86-F1
#
_cell.length_a   1.000
_cell.length_b   1.000
_cell.length_c   1.000
_cell.angle_alpha   90.00
_cell.angle_beta   90.00
_cell.angle_gamma   90.00
#
_symmetry.space_group_name_H-M   'P 1'
#
loop_
_entity.id
_entity.type
_entity.pdbx_description
1 polymer ?
#
loop_
_entity_poly.entity_id
_entity_poly.type
_entity_poly.pdbx_seq_one_letter_code
_entity_poly.pdbx_strand_id
1 'polypeptide(L)'
;MAAVKGFSSQRLTWLEGIRIFAAVMLLVYHAQLLFTDYAFTPKPLGLAANLRLIEVAGDRFGHNLLAHILSFPGWFGFQFVDVFILISGFSLVLSLKGKPLETGSFLKHRFLRILWPFWTVAWLSYPFLWAIGVATNSYRPDLWYVFAGASFPLMFEHSGELLLKSSGPWWFVPLILSFAVIFPFLWHLLQRWGSRNLLIVSLALTLGYRALAVYKFGGHPTYVVLGTAANWLPFLPFIAKLSTFVLGMVVARAYWAGQGPLFWRTRWVLSFGILFYGFGFVCQFSRLGWVFADLLLPVGLTLCGMAVFQSLEQIRLARSAMLWLGAHSYSYFLIHNFVLDRTITLVVGDSRSLYWLLLPGMIVGTLMLAVVADHAAPFLQRVVMAALRDLDYVLTIAPKVQIRTWLPQVGDRVRYQGEPGWTVAKVERLLDDKEVYLCQITDGQKTMWLNEDDLEPHHSPSISGSSTSRNGSRYNPS
;
A
#
# COMPACT_ATOMS: atom_id res chain seq x y z
N MET A 1 23.41 1.46 33.01
CA MET A 1 22.37 1.59 31.97
C MET A 1 22.80 2.69 31.01
N ALA A 2 23.42 2.34 29.89
CA ALA A 2 23.85 3.32 28.89
C ALA A 2 22.62 3.89 28.19
N ALA A 3 22.49 5.22 28.17
CA ALA A 3 21.45 5.92 27.46
C ALA A 3 21.54 5.57 25.96
N VAL A 4 20.57 4.80 25.49
CA VAL A 4 20.40 4.44 24.08
C VAL A 4 20.10 5.74 23.33
N LYS A 5 21.11 6.30 22.65
CA LYS A 5 20.96 7.43 21.72
C LYS A 5 19.75 7.18 20.83
N GLY A 6 18.88 8.18 20.75
CA GLY A 6 17.62 8.11 20.02
C GLY A 6 17.81 7.55 18.61
N PHE A 7 17.30 6.35 18.37
CA PHE A 7 17.21 5.75 17.05
C PHE A 7 16.25 6.61 16.21
N SER A 8 16.77 7.62 15.50
CA SER A 8 16.11 8.14 14.31
C SER A 8 15.83 6.93 13.43
N SER A 9 14.56 6.58 13.20
CA SER A 9 14.05 5.39 12.49
C SER A 9 15.04 4.79 11.47
N GLN A 10 16.03 4.03 11.94
CA GLN A 10 16.99 3.38 11.05
C GLN A 10 16.19 2.28 10.36
N ARG A 11 15.98 2.43 9.05
CA ARG A 11 15.43 1.36 8.23
C ARG A 11 16.32 0.15 8.43
N LEU A 12 15.73 -0.96 8.84
CA LEU A 12 16.45 -2.22 9.06
C LEU A 12 16.89 -2.74 7.70
N THR A 13 18.19 -2.65 7.38
CA THR A 13 18.70 -2.93 6.03
C THR A 13 18.34 -4.34 5.57
N TRP A 14 18.52 -5.33 6.45
CA TRP A 14 18.21 -6.73 6.14
C TRP A 14 16.73 -6.94 5.80
N LEU A 15 15.82 -6.14 6.37
CA LEU A 15 14.39 -6.22 6.10
C LEU A 15 14.07 -5.75 4.67
N GLU A 16 14.73 -4.67 4.23
CA GLU A 16 14.63 -4.18 2.85
C GLU A 16 15.22 -5.19 1.85
N GLY A 17 16.29 -5.89 2.23
CA GLY A 17 16.85 -7.03 1.48
C GLY A 17 15.85 -8.17 1.28
N ILE A 18 15.16 -8.60 2.35
CA ILE A 18 14.12 -9.64 2.25
C ILE A 18 12.96 -9.17 1.35
N ARG A 19 12.54 -7.90 1.45
CA ARG A 19 11.43 -7.38 0.62
C ARG A 19 11.76 -7.42 -0.87
N ILE A 20 12.92 -6.92 -1.29
CA ILE A 20 13.25 -6.98 -2.72
C ILE A 20 13.44 -8.42 -3.18
N PHE A 21 14.07 -9.27 -2.37
CA PHE A 21 14.23 -10.68 -2.71
C PHE A 21 12.89 -11.39 -2.89
N ALA A 22 11.94 -11.14 -1.99
CA ALA A 22 10.56 -11.62 -2.09
C ALA A 22 9.88 -11.15 -3.39
N ALA A 23 10.06 -9.88 -3.77
CA ALA A 23 9.50 -9.33 -5.01
C ALA A 23 10.11 -10.00 -6.26
N VAL A 24 11.43 -10.22 -6.27
CA VAL A 24 12.13 -10.91 -7.37
C VAL A 24 11.69 -12.35 -7.47
N MET A 25 11.58 -13.08 -6.36
CA MET A 25 11.11 -14.46 -6.36
C MET A 25 9.66 -14.59 -6.86
N LEU A 26 8.80 -13.61 -6.55
CA LEU A 26 7.44 -13.56 -7.12
C LEU A 26 7.46 -13.30 -8.63
N LEU A 27 8.35 -12.45 -9.13
CA LEU A 27 8.53 -12.28 -10.57
C LEU A 27 8.96 -13.58 -11.22
N VAL A 28 9.99 -14.26 -10.68
CA VAL A 28 10.46 -15.54 -11.24
C VAL A 28 9.35 -16.59 -11.24
N TYR A 29 8.54 -16.66 -10.19
CA TYR A 29 7.37 -17.55 -10.13
C TYR A 29 6.35 -17.27 -11.24
N HIS A 30 5.93 -16.01 -11.39
CA HIS A 30 4.96 -15.66 -12.45
C HIS A 30 5.56 -15.85 -13.86
N ALA A 31 6.86 -15.59 -14.04
CA ALA A 31 7.53 -15.81 -15.31
C ALA A 31 7.46 -17.29 -15.72
N GLN A 32 7.69 -18.18 -14.75
CA GLN A 32 7.60 -19.62 -14.99
C GLN A 32 6.17 -20.09 -15.23
N LEU A 33 5.20 -19.61 -14.45
CA LEU A 33 3.80 -19.95 -14.67
C LEU A 33 3.34 -19.54 -16.07
N LEU A 34 3.65 -18.31 -16.50
CA LEU A 34 3.28 -17.82 -17.82
C LEU A 34 3.97 -18.60 -18.93
N PHE A 35 5.28 -18.85 -18.82
CA PHE A 35 6.03 -19.62 -19.83
C PHE A 35 5.61 -21.09 -19.93
N THR A 36 5.07 -21.66 -18.86
CA THR A 36 4.67 -23.07 -18.83
C THR A 36 3.17 -23.27 -18.93
N ASP A 37 2.40 -22.24 -19.26
CA ASP A 37 0.93 -22.27 -19.28
C ASP A 37 0.34 -22.85 -17.98
N TYR A 38 0.91 -22.43 -16.84
CA TYR A 38 0.52 -22.88 -15.51
C TYR A 38 0.61 -24.40 -15.32
N ALA A 39 1.60 -25.05 -15.94
CA ALA A 39 1.79 -26.51 -15.92
C ALA A 39 1.85 -27.12 -14.50
N PHE A 40 2.33 -26.35 -13.51
CA PHE A 40 2.44 -26.82 -12.14
C PHE A 40 1.82 -25.86 -11.13
N THR A 41 0.99 -26.44 -10.27
CA THR A 41 0.55 -25.88 -9.00
C THR A 41 0.61 -26.98 -7.93
N PRO A 42 1.00 -26.68 -6.67
CA PRO A 42 1.10 -27.69 -5.63
C PRO A 42 -0.24 -28.38 -5.37
N LYS A 43 -0.31 -29.71 -5.57
CA LYS A 43 -1.51 -30.52 -5.33
C LYS A 43 -1.40 -31.30 -4.01
N PRO A 44 -2.52 -31.68 -3.36
CA PRO A 44 -2.49 -32.41 -2.09
C PRO A 44 -2.30 -33.93 -2.35
N LEU A 45 -1.37 -34.30 -3.22
CA LEU A 45 -1.10 -35.66 -3.70
C LEU A 45 0.13 -36.30 -3.03
N GLY A 46 0.77 -35.59 -2.09
CA GLY A 46 2.04 -35.98 -1.47
C GLY A 46 3.26 -35.42 -2.21
N LEU A 47 4.40 -35.41 -1.52
CA LEU A 47 5.65 -34.81 -2.00
C LEU A 47 6.15 -35.47 -3.29
N ALA A 48 6.23 -36.81 -3.33
CA ALA A 48 6.76 -37.54 -4.47
C ALA A 48 5.96 -37.30 -5.77
N ALA A 49 4.62 -37.25 -5.67
CA ALA A 49 3.77 -36.95 -6.82
C ALA A 49 3.97 -35.52 -7.35
N ASN A 50 4.10 -34.54 -6.45
CA ASN A 50 4.37 -33.16 -6.85
C ASN A 50 5.77 -32.99 -7.45
N LEU A 51 6.79 -33.68 -6.93
CA LEU A 51 8.12 -33.66 -7.53
C LEU A 51 8.10 -34.19 -8.96
N ARG A 52 7.33 -35.25 -9.26
CA ARG A 52 7.12 -35.72 -10.64
C ARG A 52 6.40 -34.69 -11.51
N LEU A 53 5.40 -34.00 -10.97
CA LEU A 53 4.72 -32.92 -11.72
C LEU A 53 5.67 -31.76 -12.02
N ILE A 54 6.54 -31.40 -11.07
CA ILE A 54 7.59 -30.38 -11.27
C ILE A 54 8.61 -30.85 -12.30
N GLU A 55 8.99 -32.12 -12.30
CA GLU A 55 9.88 -32.71 -13.29
C GLU A 55 9.29 -32.60 -14.70
N VAL A 56 8.04 -33.04 -14.88
CA VAL A 56 7.31 -32.93 -16.16
C VAL A 56 7.11 -31.48 -16.59
N ALA A 57 6.81 -30.56 -15.68
CA ALA A 57 6.73 -29.13 -15.99
C ALA A 57 8.12 -28.54 -16.31
N GLY A 58 9.15 -29.05 -15.64
CA GLY A 58 10.57 -28.71 -15.80
C GLY A 58 11.10 -29.03 -17.19
N ASP A 59 10.57 -30.08 -17.83
CA ASP A 59 10.89 -30.44 -19.20
C ASP A 59 10.59 -29.35 -20.23
N ARG A 60 9.82 -28.30 -19.89
CA ARG A 60 9.70 -27.11 -20.74
C ARG A 60 10.95 -26.22 -20.69
N PHE A 61 11.70 -26.21 -19.60
CA PHE A 61 12.87 -25.35 -19.39
C PHE A 61 14.21 -25.95 -19.79
N GLY A 62 14.32 -27.28 -19.85
CA GLY A 62 15.56 -27.97 -20.15
C GLY A 62 15.45 -29.44 -19.75
N HIS A 63 16.16 -30.34 -20.45
CA HIS A 63 16.47 -31.66 -19.86
C HIS A 63 17.83 -31.67 -19.14
N ASN A 64 18.54 -30.53 -19.15
CA ASN A 64 19.81 -30.43 -18.45
C ASN A 64 19.58 -30.14 -16.96
N LEU A 65 20.46 -30.69 -16.12
CA LEU A 65 20.38 -30.56 -14.67
C LEU A 65 20.36 -29.09 -14.21
N LEU A 66 21.10 -28.21 -14.90
CA LEU A 66 21.17 -26.80 -14.57
C LEU A 66 19.80 -26.11 -14.69
N ALA A 67 19.04 -26.39 -15.75
CA ALA A 67 17.70 -25.84 -15.94
C ALA A 67 16.72 -26.30 -14.85
N HIS A 68 16.79 -27.57 -14.44
CA HIS A 68 15.99 -28.08 -13.32
C HIS A 68 16.37 -27.39 -12.01
N ILE A 69 17.66 -27.24 -11.71
CA ILE A 69 18.13 -26.58 -10.48
C ILE A 69 17.72 -25.11 -10.46
N LEU A 70 17.86 -24.39 -11.57
CA LEU A 70 17.51 -22.97 -11.66
C LEU A 70 16.00 -22.75 -11.67
N SER A 71 15.22 -23.68 -12.23
CA SER A 71 13.76 -23.55 -12.27
C SER A 71 13.09 -23.95 -10.95
N PHE A 72 13.68 -24.86 -10.18
CA PHE A 72 13.04 -25.40 -8.98
C PHE A 72 12.59 -24.34 -7.95
N PRO A 73 13.42 -23.35 -7.55
CA PRO A 73 13.00 -22.33 -6.59
C PRO A 73 11.86 -21.45 -7.09
N GLY A 74 11.78 -21.24 -8.41
CA GLY A 74 10.78 -20.37 -9.02
C GLY A 74 9.37 -20.89 -8.78
N TRP A 75 9.13 -22.21 -8.82
CA TRP A 75 7.81 -22.83 -8.59
C TRP A 75 7.22 -22.52 -7.21
N PHE A 76 8.06 -22.11 -6.27
CA PHE A 76 7.67 -21.81 -4.90
C PHE A 76 7.70 -20.31 -4.58
N GLY A 77 7.89 -19.43 -5.57
CA GLY A 77 7.95 -18.00 -5.33
C GLY A 77 6.65 -17.42 -4.74
N PHE A 78 5.49 -18.06 -4.94
CA PHE A 78 4.23 -17.65 -4.30
C PHE A 78 4.31 -17.59 -2.76
N GLN A 79 5.19 -18.38 -2.14
CA GLN A 79 5.38 -18.41 -0.69
C GLN A 79 5.87 -17.06 -0.13
N PHE A 80 6.52 -16.25 -0.97
CA PHE A 80 7.03 -14.94 -0.59
C PHE A 80 5.95 -13.87 -0.43
N VAL A 81 4.72 -14.10 -0.93
CA VAL A 81 3.58 -13.23 -0.60
C VAL A 81 3.35 -13.21 0.91
N ASP A 82 3.46 -14.36 1.57
CA ASP A 82 3.22 -14.46 3.01
C ASP A 82 4.37 -13.85 3.83
N VAL A 83 5.58 -13.87 3.29
CA VAL A 83 6.72 -13.14 3.85
C VAL A 83 6.43 -11.62 3.85
N PHE A 84 5.84 -11.08 2.78
CA PHE A 84 5.41 -9.67 2.76
C PHE A 84 4.37 -9.36 3.83
N ILE A 85 3.41 -10.26 4.06
CA ILE A 85 2.36 -10.08 5.08
C ILE A 85 2.98 -10.06 6.49
N LEU A 86 3.88 -11.00 6.79
CA LEU A 86 4.60 -11.05 8.06
C LEU A 86 5.42 -9.77 8.28
N ILE A 87 6.20 -9.36 7.27
CA ILE A 87 7.00 -8.12 7.32
C ILE A 87 6.11 -6.90 7.47
N SER A 88 4.92 -6.88 6.87
CA SER A 88 3.97 -5.78 6.99
C SER A 88 3.50 -5.61 8.43
N GLY A 89 3.08 -6.70 9.09
CA GLY A 89 2.69 -6.67 10.51
C GLY A 89 3.84 -6.22 11.42
N PHE A 90 5.05 -6.72 11.16
CA PHE A 90 6.27 -6.30 11.87
C PHE A 90 6.55 -4.81 11.71
N SER A 91 6.57 -4.32 10.47
CA SER A 91 6.90 -2.94 10.13
C SER A 91 5.87 -1.93 10.66
N LEU A 92 4.59 -2.31 10.70
CA LEU A 92 3.52 -1.46 11.21
C LEU A 92 3.64 -1.24 12.71
N VAL A 93 3.90 -2.29 13.49
CA VAL A 93 4.19 -2.14 14.92
C VAL A 93 5.40 -1.25 15.11
N LEU A 94 6.53 -1.52 14.44
CA LEU A 94 7.74 -0.69 14.56
C LEU A 94 7.49 0.80 14.27
N SER A 95 6.58 1.12 13.34
CA SER A 95 6.25 2.51 13.00
C SER A 95 5.56 3.29 14.12
N LEU A 96 4.99 2.60 15.12
CA LEU A 96 4.36 3.20 16.30
C LEU A 96 5.30 3.30 17.51
N LYS A 97 6.59 3.00 17.36
CA LYS A 97 7.53 3.00 18.48
C LYS A 97 7.55 4.39 19.15
N GLY A 98 7.09 4.45 20.40
CA GLY A 98 7.06 5.67 21.20
C GLY A 98 5.99 6.69 20.80
N LYS A 99 4.99 6.29 19.99
CA LYS A 99 3.90 7.18 19.54
C LYS A 99 2.53 6.56 19.84
N PRO A 100 1.56 7.35 20.33
CA PRO A 100 0.17 6.89 20.39
C PRO A 100 -0.37 6.66 18.98
N LEU A 101 -1.32 5.74 18.84
CA LEU A 101 -1.97 5.48 17.56
C LEU A 101 -3.16 6.44 17.38
N GLU A 102 -3.00 7.41 16.49
CA GLU A 102 -4.11 8.24 15.99
C GLU A 102 -4.76 7.57 14.78
N THR A 103 -5.85 6.83 14.99
CA THR A 103 -6.47 5.97 13.98
C THR A 103 -6.74 6.69 12.64
N GLY A 104 -7.37 7.87 12.66
CA GLY A 104 -7.72 8.59 11.44
C GLY A 104 -6.51 9.06 10.64
N SER A 105 -5.54 9.66 11.31
CA SER A 105 -4.26 10.06 10.71
C SER A 105 -3.50 8.85 10.17
N PHE A 106 -3.40 7.77 10.96
CA PHE A 106 -2.75 6.54 10.54
C PHE A 106 -3.37 5.95 9.28
N LEU A 107 -4.70 5.78 9.24
CA LEU A 107 -5.39 5.20 8.09
C LEU A 107 -5.21 6.06 6.84
N LYS A 108 -5.37 7.38 6.95
CA LYS A 108 -5.14 8.32 5.85
C LYS A 108 -3.73 8.17 5.28
N HIS A 109 -2.70 8.25 6.12
CA HIS A 109 -1.31 8.15 5.68
C HIS A 109 -1.00 6.78 5.06
N ARG A 110 -1.55 5.69 5.62
CA ARG A 110 -1.31 4.34 5.11
C ARG A 110 -2.02 4.08 3.79
N PHE A 111 -3.27 4.50 3.64
CA PHE A 111 -3.99 4.40 2.39
C PHE A 111 -3.30 5.19 1.28
N LEU A 112 -2.93 6.44 1.53
CA LEU A 112 -2.22 7.24 0.54
C LEU A 112 -0.87 6.60 0.14
N ARG A 113 -0.13 6.03 1.11
CA ARG A 113 1.13 5.34 0.83
C ARG A 113 0.97 4.07 -0.03
N ILE A 114 -0.18 3.41 0.04
CA ILE A 114 -0.47 2.19 -0.73
C ILE A 114 -1.09 2.55 -2.09
N LEU A 115 -2.11 3.41 -2.09
CA LEU A 115 -2.91 3.75 -3.26
C LEU A 115 -2.17 4.65 -4.25
N TRP A 116 -1.34 5.59 -3.80
CA TRP A 116 -0.63 6.47 -4.74
C TRP A 116 0.36 5.73 -5.65
N PRO A 117 1.25 4.86 -5.14
CA PRO A 117 2.10 4.06 -6.02
C PRO A 117 1.29 3.12 -6.91
N PHE A 118 0.20 2.55 -6.39
CA PHE A 118 -0.73 1.73 -7.18
C PHE A 118 -1.31 2.49 -8.37
N TRP A 119 -1.94 3.64 -8.13
CA TRP A 119 -2.53 4.46 -9.20
C TRP A 119 -1.48 5.00 -10.15
N THR A 120 -0.29 5.34 -9.66
CA THR A 120 0.83 5.74 -10.51
C THR A 120 1.20 4.63 -11.48
N VAL A 121 1.38 3.41 -10.97
CA VAL A 121 1.67 2.26 -11.83
C VAL A 121 0.52 2.00 -12.80
N ALA A 122 -0.73 2.03 -12.35
CA ALA A 122 -1.89 1.80 -13.20
C ALA A 122 -1.97 2.82 -14.34
N TRP A 123 -1.94 4.13 -14.02
CA TRP A 123 -2.06 5.20 -15.01
C TRP A 123 -0.88 5.29 -15.97
N LEU A 124 0.32 4.89 -15.56
CA LEU A 124 1.47 4.82 -16.46
C LEU A 124 1.44 3.55 -17.33
N SER A 125 1.01 2.42 -16.77
CA SER A 125 1.04 1.13 -17.47
C SER A 125 -0.06 1.02 -18.53
N TYR A 126 -1.29 1.49 -18.27
CA TYR A 126 -2.39 1.31 -19.22
C TYR A 126 -2.19 1.98 -20.58
N PRO A 127 -1.76 3.25 -20.68
CA PRO A 127 -1.46 3.88 -21.98
C PRO A 127 -0.34 3.16 -22.71
N PHE A 128 0.68 2.69 -21.98
CA PHE A 128 1.80 1.96 -22.57
C PHE A 128 1.38 0.58 -23.09
N LEU A 129 0.58 -0.16 -22.32
CA LEU A 129 -0.01 -1.44 -22.74
C LEU A 129 -0.91 -1.26 -23.97
N TRP A 130 -1.71 -0.20 -23.99
CA TRP A 130 -2.53 0.14 -25.15
C TRP A 130 -1.66 0.43 -26.38
N ALA A 131 -0.62 1.25 -26.24
CA ALA A 131 0.30 1.59 -27.33
C ALA A 131 1.02 0.35 -27.87
N ILE A 132 1.51 -0.53 -26.99
CA ILE A 132 2.09 -1.83 -27.39
C ILE A 132 1.04 -2.67 -28.11
N GLY A 133 -0.18 -2.79 -27.56
CA GLY A 133 -1.27 -3.57 -28.16
C GLY A 133 -1.66 -3.08 -29.56
N VAL A 134 -1.60 -1.77 -29.81
CA VAL A 134 -1.77 -1.18 -31.14
C VAL A 134 -0.59 -1.52 -32.04
N ALA A 135 0.65 -1.27 -31.58
CA ALA A 135 1.86 -1.47 -32.37
C ALA A 135 2.13 -2.94 -32.76
N THR A 136 1.78 -3.88 -31.89
CA THR A 136 2.02 -5.33 -32.10
C THR A 136 0.77 -6.09 -32.52
N ASN A 137 -0.35 -5.39 -32.72
CA ASN A 137 -1.66 -5.99 -32.98
C ASN A 137 -2.04 -7.11 -31.98
N SER A 138 -1.70 -6.90 -30.71
CA SER A 138 -1.97 -7.83 -29.60
C SER A 138 -3.12 -7.33 -28.72
N TYR A 139 -3.34 -7.98 -27.57
CA TYR A 139 -4.38 -7.59 -26.61
C TYR A 139 -4.33 -6.09 -26.29
N ARG A 140 -5.48 -5.43 -26.39
CA ARG A 140 -5.69 -4.03 -26.03
C ARG A 140 -6.61 -3.98 -24.81
N PRO A 141 -6.22 -3.32 -23.72
CA PRO A 141 -7.09 -3.20 -22.56
C PRO A 141 -8.32 -2.36 -22.95
N ASP A 142 -9.51 -2.91 -22.74
CA ASP A 142 -10.78 -2.18 -22.88
C ASP A 142 -10.84 -1.05 -21.84
N LEU A 143 -11.43 0.09 -22.19
CA LEU A 143 -11.63 1.22 -21.29
C LEU A 143 -12.36 0.80 -20.01
N TRP A 144 -13.30 -0.14 -20.11
CA TRP A 144 -13.97 -0.69 -18.93
C TRP A 144 -12.99 -1.44 -18.00
N TYR A 145 -12.07 -2.23 -18.56
CA TYR A 145 -11.05 -2.93 -17.78
C TYR A 145 -10.00 -1.99 -17.20
N VAL A 146 -9.66 -0.91 -17.90
CA VAL A 146 -8.80 0.16 -17.38
C VAL A 146 -9.47 0.84 -16.17
N PHE A 147 -10.73 1.24 -16.32
CA PHE A 147 -11.49 1.87 -15.24
C PHE A 147 -11.63 0.92 -14.04
N ALA A 148 -12.06 -0.32 -14.29
CA ALA A 148 -12.22 -1.33 -13.26
C ALA A 148 -10.92 -1.65 -12.54
N GLY A 149 -9.81 -1.81 -13.25
CA GLY A 149 -8.51 -2.06 -12.64
C GLY A 149 -7.99 -0.87 -11.83
N ALA A 150 -8.16 0.37 -12.31
CA ALA A 150 -7.77 1.58 -11.58
C ALA A 150 -8.61 1.82 -10.30
N SER A 151 -9.89 1.44 -10.34
CA SER A 151 -10.83 1.55 -9.21
C SER A 151 -10.84 0.32 -8.30
N PHE A 152 -10.23 -0.78 -8.72
CA PHE A 152 -10.30 -2.09 -8.05
C PHE A 152 -9.95 -2.09 -6.56
N PRO A 153 -8.93 -1.36 -6.07
CA PRO A 153 -8.66 -1.33 -4.63
C PRO A 153 -9.83 -0.82 -3.78
N LEU A 154 -10.77 -0.11 -4.41
CA LEU A 154 -11.96 0.47 -3.79
C LEU A 154 -13.25 -0.29 -4.14
N MET A 155 -13.29 -0.93 -5.31
CA MET A 155 -14.44 -1.70 -5.80
C MET A 155 -14.10 -3.19 -5.83
N PHE A 156 -14.51 -3.91 -4.79
CA PHE A 156 -14.31 -5.35 -4.75
C PHE A 156 -15.36 -6.08 -5.58
N GLU A 157 -14.98 -6.51 -6.78
CA GLU A 157 -15.81 -7.39 -7.60
C GLU A 157 -15.65 -8.86 -7.13
N HIS A 158 -16.76 -9.51 -6.82
CA HIS A 158 -16.78 -10.88 -6.29
C HIS A 158 -16.31 -11.96 -7.29
N SER A 159 -16.36 -11.68 -8.59
CA SER A 159 -15.90 -12.61 -9.64
C SER A 159 -14.39 -12.52 -9.90
N GLY A 160 -13.74 -11.43 -9.50
CA GLY A 160 -12.31 -11.19 -9.77
C GLY A 160 -11.94 -11.09 -11.25
N GLU A 161 -12.92 -11.13 -12.16
CA GLU A 161 -12.71 -11.22 -13.60
C GLU A 161 -12.02 -9.95 -14.13
N LEU A 162 -12.46 -8.78 -13.65
CA LEU A 162 -11.89 -7.50 -14.07
C LEU A 162 -10.44 -7.33 -13.60
N LEU A 163 -10.11 -7.84 -12.41
CA LEU A 163 -8.74 -7.81 -11.90
C LEU A 163 -7.82 -8.75 -12.68
N LEU A 164 -8.23 -10.01 -12.88
CA LEU A 164 -7.40 -11.01 -13.54
C LEU A 164 -7.05 -10.61 -14.97
N LYS A 165 -7.99 -9.96 -15.67
CA LYS A 165 -7.77 -9.44 -17.03
C LYS A 165 -6.77 -8.29 -17.08
N SER A 166 -6.61 -7.54 -15.99
CA SER A 166 -5.62 -6.45 -15.92
C SER A 166 -4.26 -6.94 -15.43
N SER A 167 -4.20 -7.40 -14.18
CA SER A 167 -2.97 -7.86 -13.55
C SER A 167 -3.33 -8.72 -12.35
N GLY A 168 -3.13 -10.04 -12.49
CA GLY A 168 -3.42 -11.00 -11.44
C GLY A 168 -2.84 -10.58 -10.08
N PRO A 169 -1.55 -10.25 -9.95
CA PRO A 169 -0.93 -9.94 -8.65
C PRO A 169 -1.50 -8.73 -7.91
N TRP A 170 -2.28 -7.86 -8.56
CA TRP A 170 -2.90 -6.70 -7.90
C TRP A 170 -3.93 -7.07 -6.82
N TRP A 171 -4.37 -8.34 -6.75
CA TRP A 171 -5.24 -8.82 -5.66
C TRP A 171 -4.60 -8.60 -4.27
N PHE A 172 -3.27 -8.47 -4.20
CA PHE A 172 -2.57 -8.19 -2.96
C PHE A 172 -2.87 -6.80 -2.39
N VAL A 173 -3.25 -5.82 -3.22
CA VAL A 173 -3.54 -4.44 -2.80
C VAL A 173 -4.73 -4.35 -1.84
N PRO A 174 -5.94 -4.88 -2.15
CA PRO A 174 -7.04 -4.90 -1.18
C PRO A 174 -6.70 -5.73 0.07
N LEU A 175 -5.88 -6.78 -0.05
CA LEU A 175 -5.42 -7.54 1.12
C LEU A 175 -4.62 -6.64 2.08
N ILE A 176 -3.61 -5.91 1.60
CA ILE A 176 -2.83 -5.01 2.47
C ILE A 176 -3.65 -3.82 2.99
N LEU A 177 -4.62 -3.33 2.21
CA LEU A 177 -5.57 -2.30 2.68
C LEU A 177 -6.46 -2.84 3.81
N SER A 178 -6.96 -4.06 3.70
CA SER A 178 -7.75 -4.69 4.75
C SER A 178 -6.95 -4.88 6.04
N PHE A 179 -5.65 -5.20 5.93
CA PHE A 179 -4.74 -5.20 7.08
C PHE A 179 -4.53 -3.80 7.67
N ALA A 180 -4.41 -2.77 6.84
CA ALA A 180 -4.31 -1.40 7.32
C ALA A 180 -5.56 -0.97 8.09
N VAL A 181 -6.76 -1.35 7.63
CA VAL A 181 -8.05 -1.08 8.29
C VAL A 181 -8.17 -1.78 9.64
N ILE A 182 -7.83 -3.07 9.71
CA ILE A 182 -7.99 -3.86 10.95
C ILE A 182 -6.85 -3.61 11.94
N PHE A 183 -5.72 -3.08 11.50
CA PHE A 183 -4.53 -2.89 12.34
C PHE A 183 -4.77 -2.07 13.61
N PRO A 184 -5.52 -0.94 13.63
CA PRO A 184 -5.82 -0.21 14.87
C PRO A 184 -6.53 -1.05 15.92
N PHE A 185 -7.46 -1.91 15.49
CA PHE A 185 -8.13 -2.85 16.37
C PHE A 185 -7.17 -3.92 16.90
N LEU A 186 -6.37 -4.55 16.02
CA LEU A 186 -5.37 -5.53 16.42
C LEU A 186 -4.30 -4.93 17.35
N TRP A 187 -3.94 -3.67 17.13
CA TRP A 187 -3.02 -2.93 17.99
C TRP A 187 -3.61 -2.74 19.39
N HIS A 188 -4.87 -2.33 19.49
CA HIS A 188 -5.54 -2.20 20.78
C HIS A 188 -5.62 -3.55 21.51
N LEU A 189 -5.98 -4.64 20.80
CA LEU A 189 -5.95 -5.99 21.36
C LEU A 189 -4.54 -6.42 21.77
N LEU A 190 -3.51 -6.09 21.00
CA LEU A 190 -2.13 -6.39 21.35
C LEU A 190 -1.78 -5.73 22.69
N GLN A 191 -2.13 -4.46 22.87
CA GLN A 191 -1.88 -3.74 24.12
C GLN A 191 -2.68 -4.31 25.29
N ARG A 192 -3.97 -4.59 25.08
CA ARG A 192 -4.90 -5.04 26.13
C ARG A 192 -4.74 -6.50 26.53
N TRP A 193 -4.64 -7.41 25.57
CA TRP A 193 -4.60 -8.86 25.81
C TRP A 193 -3.18 -9.42 25.87
N GLY A 194 -2.19 -8.68 25.36
CA GLY A 194 -0.82 -9.15 25.25
C GLY A 194 -0.57 -10.00 23.99
N SER A 195 0.71 -10.17 23.68
CA SER A 195 1.17 -10.86 22.45
C SER A 195 0.70 -12.31 22.35
N ARG A 196 0.75 -13.06 23.46
CA ARG A 196 0.40 -14.49 23.51
C ARG A 196 -1.07 -14.70 23.15
N ASN A 197 -1.97 -13.98 23.81
CA ASN A 197 -3.41 -14.15 23.63
C ASN A 197 -3.85 -13.74 22.22
N LEU A 198 -3.34 -12.59 21.73
CA LEU A 198 -3.62 -12.16 20.36
C LEU A 198 -3.14 -13.20 19.33
N LEU A 199 -1.94 -13.75 19.51
CA LEU A 199 -1.41 -14.78 18.63
C LEU A 199 -2.29 -16.05 18.65
N ILE A 200 -2.66 -16.56 19.83
CA ILE A 200 -3.50 -17.75 19.97
C ILE A 200 -4.87 -17.54 19.28
N VAL A 201 -5.54 -16.41 19.54
CA VAL A 201 -6.84 -16.12 18.93
C VAL A 201 -6.72 -15.97 17.41
N SER A 202 -5.73 -15.22 16.93
CA SER A 202 -5.48 -15.06 15.49
C SER A 202 -5.16 -16.39 14.80
N LEU A 203 -4.43 -17.28 15.48
CA LEU A 203 -4.11 -18.62 15.00
C LEU A 203 -5.36 -19.48 14.91
N ALA A 204 -6.19 -19.51 15.96
CA ALA A 204 -7.44 -20.24 15.96
C ALA A 204 -8.39 -19.77 14.84
N LEU A 205 -8.54 -18.45 14.66
CA LEU A 205 -9.36 -17.88 13.58
C LEU A 205 -8.82 -18.24 12.19
N THR A 206 -7.51 -18.11 11.99
CA THR A 206 -6.88 -18.40 10.69
C THR A 206 -6.98 -19.89 10.35
N LEU A 207 -6.65 -20.78 11.30
CA LEU A 207 -6.72 -22.23 11.10
C LEU A 207 -8.17 -22.69 10.92
N GLY A 208 -9.12 -22.15 11.69
CA GLY A 208 -10.54 -22.45 11.54
C GLY A 208 -11.07 -22.04 10.16
N TYR A 209 -10.75 -20.81 9.72
CA TYR A 209 -11.09 -20.34 8.38
C TYR A 209 -10.47 -21.22 7.29
N ARG A 210 -9.19 -21.57 7.42
CA ARG A 210 -8.46 -22.41 6.46
C ARG A 210 -9.00 -23.83 6.40
N ALA A 211 -9.32 -24.42 7.53
CA ALA A 211 -9.95 -25.74 7.60
C ALA A 211 -11.30 -25.72 6.86
N LEU A 212 -12.13 -24.69 7.08
CA LEU A 212 -13.37 -24.52 6.34
C LEU A 212 -13.11 -24.33 4.84
N ALA A 213 -12.16 -23.50 4.45
CA ALA A 213 -11.77 -23.30 3.05
C ALA A 213 -11.39 -24.61 2.36
N VAL A 214 -10.50 -25.40 2.95
CA VAL A 214 -9.96 -26.62 2.36
C VAL A 214 -10.95 -27.79 2.39
N TYR A 215 -11.70 -27.95 3.48
CA TYR A 215 -12.56 -29.12 3.68
C TYR A 215 -14.00 -28.91 3.25
N LYS A 216 -14.54 -27.68 3.37
CA LYS A 216 -15.93 -27.36 3.03
C LYS A 216 -16.08 -26.65 1.69
N PHE A 217 -15.13 -25.77 1.34
CA PHE A 217 -15.21 -24.93 0.14
C PHE A 217 -14.25 -25.36 -0.98
N GLY A 218 -13.62 -26.53 -0.89
CA GLY A 218 -12.73 -27.03 -1.95
C GLY A 218 -11.53 -26.12 -2.29
N GLY A 219 -11.12 -25.25 -1.37
CA GLY A 219 -10.06 -24.28 -1.57
C GLY A 219 -8.66 -24.89 -1.69
N HIS A 220 -7.82 -24.23 -2.48
CA HIS A 220 -6.39 -24.45 -2.68
C HIS A 220 -5.56 -23.67 -1.62
N PRO A 221 -4.27 -23.99 -1.36
CA PRO A 221 -3.39 -23.23 -0.46
C PRO A 221 -3.31 -21.75 -0.86
N THR A 222 -3.55 -21.46 -2.13
CA THR A 222 -3.41 -20.12 -2.74
C THR A 222 -4.75 -19.42 -3.02
N TYR A 223 -5.91 -20.09 -2.91
CA TYR A 223 -7.22 -19.45 -3.14
C TYR A 223 -8.38 -20.29 -2.60
N VAL A 224 -9.51 -19.66 -2.29
CA VAL A 224 -10.74 -20.38 -1.92
C VAL A 224 -11.67 -20.44 -3.13
N VAL A 225 -12.17 -21.64 -3.44
CA VAL A 225 -13.20 -21.85 -4.48
C VAL A 225 -14.57 -21.66 -3.83
N LEU A 226 -14.99 -20.41 -3.68
CA LEU A 226 -16.37 -20.12 -3.32
C LEU A 226 -17.21 -20.21 -4.60
N GLY A 227 -18.38 -20.86 -4.51
CA GLY A 227 -19.33 -21.03 -5.62
C GLY A 227 -19.83 -19.68 -6.15
N THR A 228 -19.03 -19.10 -7.03
CA THR A 228 -19.25 -17.85 -7.75
C THR A 228 -19.15 -18.18 -9.23
N ALA A 229 -19.67 -17.33 -10.11
CA ALA A 229 -19.62 -17.56 -11.56
C ALA A 229 -18.19 -17.79 -12.09
N ALA A 230 -17.16 -17.28 -11.40
CA ALA A 230 -15.76 -17.46 -11.74
C ALA A 230 -15.05 -18.61 -10.99
N ASN A 231 -15.72 -19.30 -10.06
CA ASN A 231 -15.14 -20.34 -9.19
C ASN A 231 -13.85 -19.93 -8.46
N TRP A 232 -13.62 -18.63 -8.30
CA TRP A 232 -12.37 -18.10 -7.76
C TRP A 232 -12.65 -16.82 -6.97
N LEU A 233 -12.24 -16.81 -5.70
CA LEU A 233 -12.18 -15.61 -4.88
C LEU A 233 -10.74 -15.49 -4.34
N PRO A 234 -9.91 -14.58 -4.87
CA PRO A 234 -8.61 -14.29 -4.27
C PRO A 234 -8.90 -13.79 -2.86
N PHE A 235 -8.27 -14.41 -1.87
CA PHE A 235 -8.55 -14.30 -0.43
C PHE A 235 -9.12 -12.95 0.01
N LEU A 236 -10.45 -12.85 0.06
CA LEU A 236 -11.13 -11.66 0.57
C LEU A 236 -11.63 -11.72 2.01
N PRO A 237 -10.94 -12.47 2.85
CA PRO A 237 -10.77 -11.97 4.21
C PRO A 237 -9.31 -12.07 4.62
N PHE A 238 -8.75 -10.94 5.08
CA PHE A 238 -7.47 -10.88 5.81
C PHE A 238 -7.32 -11.99 6.87
N ILE A 239 -8.44 -12.54 7.36
CA ILE A 239 -8.54 -13.73 8.22
C ILE A 239 -7.66 -14.88 7.71
N ALA A 240 -7.61 -15.13 6.40
CA ALA A 240 -6.83 -16.21 5.80
C ALA A 240 -5.32 -16.09 6.05
N LYS A 241 -4.84 -14.89 6.38
CA LYS A 241 -3.44 -14.52 6.60
C LYS A 241 -3.24 -13.78 7.94
N LEU A 242 -4.26 -13.77 8.80
CA LEU A 242 -4.32 -12.95 10.00
C LEU A 242 -3.25 -13.37 11.01
N SER A 243 -3.06 -14.68 11.23
CA SER A 243 -2.03 -15.19 12.13
C SER A 243 -0.62 -14.81 11.67
N THR A 244 -0.33 -14.88 10.36
CA THR A 244 0.96 -14.49 9.78
C THR A 244 1.25 -13.01 10.00
N PHE A 245 0.26 -12.15 9.78
CA PHE A 245 0.38 -10.71 10.05
C PHE A 245 0.57 -10.41 11.54
N VAL A 246 -0.26 -11.01 12.41
CA VAL A 246 -0.17 -10.86 13.88
C VAL A 246 1.16 -11.39 14.41
N LEU A 247 1.69 -12.48 13.85
CA LEU A 247 3.00 -12.99 14.23
C LEU A 247 4.10 -11.94 13.96
N GLY A 248 4.04 -11.26 12.82
CA GLY A 248 4.89 -10.10 12.54
C GLY A 248 4.78 -9.02 13.62
N MET A 249 3.55 -8.66 14.02
CA MET A 249 3.29 -7.69 15.10
C MET A 249 3.90 -8.13 16.44
N VAL A 250 3.74 -9.40 16.80
CA VAL A 250 4.28 -9.97 18.04
C VAL A 250 5.79 -9.98 18.05
N VAL A 251 6.43 -10.35 16.93
CA VAL A 251 7.89 -10.31 16.77
C VAL A 251 8.42 -8.89 16.90
N ALA A 252 7.73 -7.89 16.33
CA ALA A 252 8.12 -6.48 16.48
C ALA A 252 8.02 -5.99 17.93
N ARG A 253 6.99 -6.41 18.67
CA ARG A 253 6.86 -6.10 20.10
C ARG A 253 7.96 -6.77 20.93
N ALA A 254 8.29 -8.03 20.64
CA ALA A 254 9.41 -8.71 21.28
C ALA A 254 10.74 -7.98 20.99
N TYR A 255 10.94 -7.54 19.74
CA TYR A 255 12.11 -6.77 19.35
C TYR A 255 12.27 -5.49 20.16
N TRP A 256 11.18 -4.76 20.43
CA TRP A 256 11.23 -3.58 21.29
C TRP A 256 11.64 -3.86 22.73
N ALA A 257 11.29 -5.04 23.25
CA ALA A 257 11.70 -5.49 24.57
C ALA A 257 13.15 -6.01 24.61
N GLY A 258 13.90 -5.95 23.50
CA GLY A 258 15.24 -6.54 23.41
C GLY A 258 15.22 -8.08 23.39
N GLN A 259 14.10 -8.67 22.98
CA GLN A 259 13.87 -10.11 22.99
C GLN A 259 13.46 -10.64 21.60
N GLY A 260 13.46 -11.96 21.45
CA GLY A 260 12.97 -12.65 20.25
C GLY A 260 14.04 -13.01 19.23
N PRO A 261 13.62 -13.52 18.05
CA PRO A 261 14.52 -14.18 17.11
C PRO A 261 15.58 -13.26 16.50
N LEU A 262 15.36 -11.95 16.51
CA LEU A 262 16.32 -10.97 16.01
C LEU A 262 17.60 -10.89 16.86
N PHE A 263 17.56 -11.35 18.12
CA PHE A 263 18.72 -11.37 19.03
C PHE A 263 19.34 -12.76 19.18
N TRP A 264 18.78 -13.77 18.51
CA TRP A 264 19.36 -15.11 18.54
C TRP A 264 20.65 -15.14 17.72
N ARG A 265 21.55 -16.10 18.03
CA ARG A 265 22.73 -16.33 17.19
C ARG A 265 22.28 -16.79 15.80
N THR A 266 22.94 -16.31 14.75
CA THR A 266 22.61 -16.59 13.34
C THR A 266 22.42 -18.07 13.05
N ARG A 267 23.26 -18.95 13.63
CA ARG A 267 23.12 -20.42 13.49
C ARG A 267 21.77 -20.94 13.97
N TRP A 268 21.26 -20.44 15.10
CA TRP A 268 19.97 -20.87 15.65
C TRP A 268 18.82 -20.35 14.80
N VAL A 269 18.88 -19.09 14.39
CA VAL A 269 17.93 -18.48 13.46
C VAL A 269 17.82 -19.34 12.19
N LEU A 270 18.96 -19.68 11.60
CA LEU A 270 19.01 -20.48 10.38
C LEU A 270 18.50 -21.92 10.60
N SER A 271 18.93 -22.59 11.68
CA SER A 271 18.45 -23.94 12.00
C SER A 271 16.93 -23.99 12.19
N PHE A 272 16.36 -23.06 12.97
CA PHE A 272 14.91 -22.97 13.11
C PHE A 272 14.24 -22.58 11.80
N GLY A 273 14.82 -21.66 11.03
CA GLY A 273 14.33 -21.29 9.70
C GLY A 273 14.21 -22.48 8.77
N ILE A 274 15.27 -23.29 8.66
CA ILE A 274 15.29 -24.52 7.84
C ILE A 274 14.27 -25.54 8.35
N LEU A 275 14.15 -25.73 9.66
CA LEU A 275 13.18 -26.65 10.26
C LEU A 275 11.73 -26.25 9.92
N PHE A 276 11.37 -24.99 10.19
CA PHE A 276 10.03 -24.48 9.89
C PHE A 276 9.73 -24.48 8.39
N TYR A 277 10.70 -24.09 7.57
CA TYR A 277 10.57 -24.12 6.12
C TYR A 277 10.39 -25.55 5.60
N GLY A 278 11.26 -26.49 6.01
CA GLY A 278 11.19 -27.88 5.58
C GLY A 278 9.87 -28.54 5.99
N PHE A 279 9.41 -28.31 7.22
CA PHE A 279 8.11 -28.82 7.66
C PHE A 279 6.96 -28.20 6.86
N GLY A 280 6.94 -26.87 6.69
CA GLY A 280 5.96 -26.18 5.85
C GLY A 280 5.97 -26.66 4.39
N PHE A 281 7.16 -26.93 3.85
CA PHE A 281 7.39 -27.41 2.48
C PHE A 281 6.84 -28.82 2.28
N VAL A 282 6.96 -29.71 3.26
CA VAL A 282 6.32 -31.02 3.19
C VAL A 282 4.80 -30.89 3.37
N CYS A 283 4.36 -30.06 4.31
CA CYS A 283 2.94 -29.83 4.59
C CYS A 283 2.15 -29.34 3.37
N GLN A 284 2.70 -28.43 2.55
CA GLN A 284 2.00 -27.89 1.37
C GLN A 284 1.65 -28.94 0.30
N PHE A 285 2.13 -30.18 0.41
CA PHE A 285 1.75 -31.27 -0.50
C PHE A 285 0.70 -32.22 0.07
N SER A 286 0.09 -31.86 1.21
CA SER A 286 -0.97 -32.63 1.87
C SER A 286 -2.18 -31.75 2.15
N ARG A 287 -3.38 -32.31 2.09
CA ARG A 287 -4.62 -31.55 2.34
C ARG A 287 -4.66 -30.95 3.76
N LEU A 288 -4.22 -31.71 4.76
CA LEU A 288 -4.11 -31.22 6.13
C LEU A 288 -3.06 -30.11 6.23
N GLY A 289 -1.90 -30.32 5.60
CA GLY A 289 -0.82 -29.36 5.65
C GLY A 289 -1.14 -28.03 4.95
N TRP A 290 -2.07 -27.97 3.98
CA TRP A 290 -2.58 -26.71 3.43
C TRP A 290 -3.20 -25.78 4.48
N VAL A 291 -3.66 -26.32 5.62
CA VAL A 291 -4.19 -25.51 6.73
C VAL A 291 -3.06 -24.78 7.47
N PHE A 292 -1.86 -25.36 7.53
CA PHE A 292 -0.74 -24.88 8.36
C PHE A 292 0.42 -24.29 7.55
N ALA A 293 0.61 -24.70 6.29
CA ALA A 293 1.77 -24.36 5.47
C ALA A 293 1.96 -22.85 5.32
N ASP A 294 0.87 -22.10 5.16
CA ASP A 294 0.87 -20.63 5.03
C ASP A 294 1.36 -19.88 6.28
N LEU A 295 1.48 -20.56 7.43
CA LEU A 295 2.14 -20.00 8.61
C LEU A 295 3.60 -20.47 8.70
N LEU A 296 3.84 -21.75 8.45
CA LEU A 296 5.17 -22.37 8.62
C LEU A 296 6.18 -21.87 7.58
N LEU A 297 5.75 -21.78 6.31
CA LEU A 297 6.58 -21.34 5.18
C LEU A 297 7.10 -19.91 5.35
N PRO A 298 6.27 -18.87 5.58
CA PRO A 298 6.79 -17.51 5.75
C PRO A 298 7.65 -17.35 7.00
N VAL A 299 7.38 -18.10 8.08
CA VAL A 299 8.25 -18.10 9.27
C VAL A 299 9.63 -18.65 8.91
N GLY A 300 9.68 -19.82 8.29
CA GLY A 300 10.93 -20.44 7.85
C GLY A 300 11.72 -19.54 6.89
N LEU A 301 11.06 -19.06 5.83
CA LEU A 301 11.65 -18.16 4.83
C LEU A 301 12.15 -16.85 5.44
N THR A 302 11.38 -16.23 6.34
CA THR A 302 11.78 -14.96 6.98
C THR A 302 13.00 -15.17 7.88
N LEU A 303 13.06 -16.27 8.65
CA LEU A 303 14.22 -16.57 9.50
C LEU A 303 15.47 -16.87 8.65
N CYS A 304 15.35 -17.70 7.61
CA CYS A 304 16.44 -17.96 6.68
C CYS A 304 16.91 -16.67 5.99
N GLY A 305 15.97 -15.87 5.48
CA GLY A 305 16.25 -14.57 4.89
C GLY A 305 16.94 -13.64 5.88
N MET A 306 16.46 -13.55 7.12
CA MET A 306 17.07 -12.73 8.16
C MET A 306 18.54 -13.13 8.41
N ALA A 307 18.84 -14.43 8.54
CA ALA A 307 20.20 -14.91 8.73
C ALA A 307 21.13 -14.54 7.54
N VAL A 308 20.65 -14.72 6.32
CA VAL A 308 21.39 -14.40 5.08
C VAL A 308 21.62 -12.90 4.96
N PHE A 309 20.56 -12.09 5.04
CA PHE A 309 20.64 -10.65 4.81
C PHE A 309 21.33 -9.88 5.95
N GLN A 310 21.28 -10.37 7.19
CA GLN A 310 22.13 -9.84 8.27
C GLN A 310 23.61 -10.10 8.02
N SER A 311 23.96 -11.25 7.43
CA SER A 311 25.34 -11.54 7.05
C SER A 311 25.80 -10.62 5.91
N LEU A 312 24.93 -10.39 4.92
CA LEU A 312 25.19 -9.45 3.81
C LEU A 312 25.24 -7.98 4.25
N GLU A 313 24.53 -7.60 5.32
CA GLU A 313 24.54 -6.23 5.84
C GLU A 313 25.94 -5.76 6.29
N GLN A 314 26.84 -6.68 6.60
CA GLN A 314 28.24 -6.38 6.93
C GLN A 314 29.03 -5.81 5.73
N ILE A 315 28.57 -6.08 4.50
CA ILE A 315 29.19 -5.60 3.27
C ILE A 315 28.55 -4.26 2.90
N ARG A 316 29.33 -3.17 2.92
CA ARG A 316 28.83 -1.79 2.68
C ARG A 316 28.05 -1.66 1.36
N LEU A 317 28.55 -2.25 0.28
CA LEU A 317 27.88 -2.21 -1.04
C LEU A 317 26.53 -2.93 -1.01
N ALA A 318 26.48 -4.13 -0.44
CA ALA A 318 25.24 -4.90 -0.31
C ALA A 318 24.23 -4.18 0.58
N ARG A 319 24.69 -3.54 1.67
CA ARG A 319 23.86 -2.71 2.54
C ARG A 319 23.20 -1.55 1.77
N SER A 320 24.00 -0.78 1.04
CA SER A 320 23.50 0.32 0.21
C SER A 320 22.53 -0.17 -0.86
N ALA A 321 22.87 -1.28 -1.54
CA ALA A 321 22.01 -1.88 -2.56
C ALA A 321 20.67 -2.35 -1.97
N MET A 322 20.66 -3.05 -0.83
CA MET A 322 19.42 -3.50 -0.18
C MET A 322 18.51 -2.33 0.21
N LEU A 323 19.06 -1.25 0.76
CA LEU A 323 18.28 -0.05 1.12
C LEU A 323 17.70 0.64 -0.10
N TRP A 324 18.48 0.75 -1.18
CA TRP A 324 18.06 1.37 -2.42
C TRP A 324 17.00 0.51 -3.13
N LEU A 325 17.30 -0.76 -3.37
CA LEU A 325 16.39 -1.71 -4.03
C LEU A 325 15.09 -1.93 -3.26
N GLY A 326 15.17 -2.11 -1.94
CA GLY A 326 13.98 -2.34 -1.11
C GLY A 326 13.03 -1.14 -1.05
N ALA A 327 13.53 0.09 -1.28
CA ALA A 327 12.67 1.26 -1.41
C ALA A 327 11.68 1.15 -2.59
N HIS A 328 12.07 0.40 -3.63
CA HIS A 328 11.32 0.21 -4.88
C HIS A 328 10.55 -1.13 -4.92
N SER A 329 10.59 -1.95 -3.86
CA SER A 329 10.04 -3.31 -3.91
C SER A 329 8.52 -3.35 -4.13
N TYR A 330 7.79 -2.33 -3.67
CA TYR A 330 6.34 -2.27 -3.83
C TYR A 330 5.95 -1.95 -5.28
N SER A 331 6.56 -0.93 -5.88
CA SER A 331 6.32 -0.59 -7.30
C SER A 331 6.83 -1.69 -8.24
N TYR A 332 7.93 -2.36 -7.89
CA TYR A 332 8.38 -3.58 -8.57
C TYR A 332 7.29 -4.66 -8.55
N PHE A 333 6.74 -4.94 -7.37
CA PHE A 333 5.63 -5.89 -7.21
C PHE A 333 4.39 -5.47 -8.01
N LEU A 334 4.10 -4.18 -8.17
CA LEU A 334 2.94 -3.74 -8.95
C LEU A 334 3.14 -3.86 -10.46
N ILE A 335 4.38 -3.70 -10.95
CA ILE A 335 4.70 -3.64 -12.39
C ILE A 335 5.02 -5.02 -12.99
N HIS A 336 5.63 -5.93 -12.21
CA HIS A 336 6.27 -7.14 -12.76
C HIS A 336 5.40 -7.95 -13.74
N ASN A 337 4.11 -8.12 -13.43
CA ASN A 337 3.23 -8.94 -14.28
C ASN A 337 3.06 -8.36 -15.68
N PHE A 338 3.02 -7.03 -15.85
CA PHE A 338 2.92 -6.41 -17.17
C PHE A 338 4.17 -6.65 -18.01
N VAL A 339 5.35 -6.53 -17.39
CA VAL A 339 6.63 -6.77 -18.06
C VAL A 339 6.72 -8.23 -18.48
N LEU A 340 6.40 -9.16 -17.57
CA LEU A 340 6.44 -10.59 -17.84
C LEU A 340 5.45 -10.98 -18.95
N ASP A 341 4.19 -10.61 -18.81
CA ASP A 341 3.12 -10.97 -19.75
C ASP A 341 3.43 -10.49 -21.16
N ARG A 342 3.85 -9.22 -21.32
CA ARG A 342 4.19 -8.66 -22.62
C ARG A 342 5.48 -9.26 -23.20
N THR A 343 6.52 -9.44 -22.39
CA THR A 343 7.79 -10.01 -22.87
C THR A 343 7.61 -11.47 -23.27
N ILE A 344 6.91 -12.26 -22.45
CA ILE A 344 6.67 -13.67 -22.71
C ILE A 344 5.80 -13.85 -23.94
N THR A 345 4.65 -13.16 -24.01
CA THR A 345 3.67 -13.34 -25.10
C THR A 345 4.18 -12.81 -26.44
N LEU A 346 4.90 -11.68 -26.45
CA LEU A 346 5.26 -11.01 -27.71
C LEU A 346 6.66 -11.38 -28.23
N VAL A 347 7.59 -11.74 -27.33
CA VAL A 347 9.01 -11.92 -27.69
C VAL A 347 9.48 -13.35 -27.42
N VAL A 348 9.20 -13.90 -26.24
CA VAL A 348 9.69 -15.25 -25.88
C VAL A 348 8.89 -16.33 -26.62
N GLY A 349 7.56 -16.25 -26.62
CA GLY A 349 6.67 -17.33 -27.05
C GLY A 349 7.03 -18.64 -26.35
N ASP A 350 7.10 -19.72 -27.13
CA ASP A 350 7.51 -21.06 -26.65
C ASP A 350 9.04 -21.27 -26.65
N SER A 351 9.83 -20.23 -26.97
CA SER A 351 11.27 -20.37 -27.11
C SER A 351 11.99 -20.39 -25.77
N ARG A 352 12.41 -21.59 -25.35
CA ARG A 352 13.23 -21.82 -24.15
C ARG A 352 14.50 -20.97 -24.11
N SER A 353 15.22 -20.83 -25.23
CA SER A 353 16.48 -20.08 -25.25
C SER A 353 16.24 -18.59 -25.00
N LEU A 354 15.19 -18.03 -25.61
CA LEU A 354 14.79 -16.65 -25.37
C LEU A 354 14.30 -16.45 -23.93
N TYR A 355 13.59 -17.42 -23.34
CA TYR A 355 13.17 -17.34 -21.94
C TYR A 355 14.36 -17.13 -21.01
N TRP A 356 15.37 -18.00 -21.10
CA TRP A 356 16.55 -17.91 -20.23
C TRP A 356 17.40 -16.67 -20.51
N LEU A 357 17.50 -16.27 -21.78
CA LEU A 357 18.23 -15.06 -22.18
C LEU A 357 17.54 -13.79 -21.66
N LEU A 358 16.21 -13.71 -21.73
CA LEU A 358 15.44 -12.52 -21.40
C LEU A 358 15.03 -12.46 -19.92
N LEU A 359 15.09 -13.55 -19.15
CA LEU A 359 14.73 -13.55 -17.72
C LEU A 359 15.50 -12.50 -16.89
N PRO A 360 16.84 -12.37 -16.99
CA PRO A 360 17.57 -11.28 -16.34
C PRO A 360 17.10 -9.90 -16.83
N GLY A 361 16.81 -9.78 -18.12
CA GLY A 361 16.27 -8.56 -18.73
C GLY A 361 14.90 -8.17 -18.17
N MET A 362 14.02 -9.14 -17.92
CA MET A 362 12.72 -8.92 -17.29
C MET A 362 12.87 -8.45 -15.83
N ILE A 363 13.81 -9.02 -15.08
CA ILE A 363 14.11 -8.60 -13.70
C ILE A 363 14.62 -7.15 -13.67
N VAL A 364 15.65 -6.85 -14.46
CA VAL A 364 16.27 -5.51 -14.50
C VAL A 364 15.31 -4.48 -15.09
N GLY A 365 14.59 -4.82 -16.17
CA GLY A 365 13.60 -3.96 -16.80
C GLY A 365 12.45 -3.61 -15.85
N THR A 366 11.94 -4.58 -15.09
CA THR A 366 10.92 -4.33 -14.06
C THR A 366 11.44 -3.37 -12.99
N LEU A 367 12.69 -3.55 -12.54
CA LEU A 367 13.31 -2.65 -11.58
C LEU A 367 13.46 -1.23 -12.12
N MET A 368 13.94 -1.06 -13.35
CA MET A 368 14.06 0.26 -13.99
C MET A 368 12.70 0.96 -14.07
N LEU A 369 11.65 0.25 -14.49
CA LEU A 369 10.29 0.80 -14.53
C LEU A 369 9.74 1.12 -13.14
N ALA A 370 10.05 0.32 -12.12
CA ALA A 370 9.68 0.60 -10.73
C ALA A 370 10.31 1.89 -10.21
N VAL A 371 11.60 2.11 -10.50
CA VAL A 371 12.31 3.34 -10.17
C VAL A 371 11.65 4.55 -10.87
N VAL A 372 11.35 4.43 -12.16
CA VAL A 372 10.65 5.49 -12.92
C VAL A 372 9.28 5.81 -12.30
N ALA A 373 8.48 4.78 -11.97
CA ALA A 373 7.16 4.95 -11.36
C ALA A 373 7.26 5.66 -10.00
N ASP A 374 8.22 5.29 -9.14
CA ASP A 374 8.41 5.92 -7.84
C ASP A 374 8.85 7.39 -7.95
N HIS A 375 9.65 7.73 -8.97
CA HIS A 375 10.01 9.12 -9.26
C HIS A 375 8.87 9.93 -9.88
N ALA A 376 7.99 9.29 -10.66
CA ALA A 376 6.82 9.93 -11.26
C ALA A 376 5.68 10.17 -10.26
N ALA A 377 5.56 9.34 -9.22
CA ALA A 377 4.44 9.38 -8.27
C ALA A 377 4.21 10.77 -7.63
N PRO A 378 5.24 11.49 -7.10
CA PRO A 378 5.03 12.82 -6.51
C PRO A 378 4.61 13.89 -7.53
N PHE A 379 5.02 13.76 -8.78
CA PHE A 379 4.57 14.66 -9.85
C PHE A 379 3.10 14.40 -10.17
N LEU A 380 2.75 13.14 -10.40
CA LEU A 380 1.38 12.73 -10.72
C LEU A 380 0.39 13.07 -9.60
N GLN A 381 0.79 12.87 -8.34
CA GLN A 381 0.03 13.29 -7.18
C GLN A 381 -0.25 14.80 -7.19
N ARG A 382 0.75 15.65 -7.50
CA ARG A 382 0.57 17.11 -7.58
C ARG A 382 -0.40 17.50 -8.70
N VAL A 383 -0.25 16.90 -9.87
CA VAL A 383 -1.13 17.15 -11.03
C VAL A 383 -2.57 16.77 -10.70
N VAL A 384 -2.81 15.60 -10.13
CA VAL A 384 -4.16 15.15 -9.77
C VAL A 384 -4.76 16.02 -8.67
N MET A 385 -4.00 16.40 -7.65
CA MET A 385 -4.50 17.30 -6.60
C MET A 385 -4.84 18.69 -7.14
N ALA A 386 -4.05 19.22 -8.09
CA ALA A 386 -4.38 20.47 -8.78
C ALA A 386 -5.67 20.33 -9.58
N ALA A 387 -5.79 19.28 -10.40
CA ALA A 387 -6.98 19.02 -11.20
C ALA A 387 -8.24 18.82 -10.34
N LEU A 388 -8.13 18.13 -9.21
CA LEU A 388 -9.24 17.95 -8.27
C LEU A 388 -9.66 19.27 -7.62
N ARG A 389 -8.71 20.14 -7.28
CA ARG A 389 -9.00 21.48 -6.75
C ARG A 389 -9.69 22.35 -7.79
N ASP A 390 -9.23 22.30 -9.04
CA ASP A 390 -9.81 23.08 -10.13
C ASP A 390 -11.21 22.55 -10.47
N LEU A 391 -11.42 21.23 -10.43
CA LEU A 391 -12.74 20.61 -10.56
C LEU A 391 -13.66 20.98 -9.40
N ASP A 392 -13.18 20.95 -8.16
CA ASP A 392 -13.94 21.37 -6.99
C ASP A 392 -14.33 22.84 -7.11
N TYR A 393 -13.42 23.71 -7.56
CA TYR A 393 -13.73 25.11 -7.88
C TYR A 393 -14.86 25.20 -8.92
N VAL A 394 -14.75 24.51 -10.05
CA VAL A 394 -15.79 24.52 -11.11
C VAL A 394 -17.13 23.97 -10.62
N LEU A 395 -17.14 22.90 -9.83
CA LEU A 395 -18.37 22.28 -9.33
C LEU A 395 -19.00 23.04 -8.16
N THR A 396 -18.19 23.73 -7.34
CA THR A 396 -18.66 24.59 -6.24
C THR A 396 -19.03 25.99 -6.72
N ILE A 397 -18.70 26.36 -7.97
CA ILE A 397 -19.39 27.40 -8.74
C ILE A 397 -20.82 26.89 -9.12
N ALA A 398 -21.57 26.43 -8.14
CA ALA A 398 -22.97 26.81 -8.01
C ALA A 398 -22.92 28.06 -7.14
N PRO A 399 -22.74 29.25 -7.73
CA PRO A 399 -22.58 30.42 -6.93
C PRO A 399 -23.94 30.62 -6.25
N LYS A 400 -23.98 30.47 -4.92
CA LYS A 400 -24.58 31.57 -4.19
C LYS A 400 -23.72 32.77 -4.54
N VAL A 401 -24.01 33.38 -5.69
CA VAL A 401 -23.82 34.81 -5.84
C VAL A 401 -24.74 35.34 -4.76
N GLN A 402 -24.27 35.38 -3.50
CA GLN A 402 -24.56 36.54 -2.71
C GLN A 402 -24.10 37.65 -3.62
N ILE A 403 -25.06 38.26 -4.32
CA ILE A 403 -24.87 39.54 -4.97
C ILE A 403 -24.52 40.42 -3.78
N ARG A 404 -23.23 40.45 -3.42
CA ARG A 404 -22.71 41.35 -2.42
C ARG A 404 -22.90 42.70 -3.08
N THR A 405 -23.87 43.44 -2.57
CA THR A 405 -24.26 44.75 -3.08
C THR A 405 -23.17 45.81 -2.84
N TRP A 406 -22.06 45.42 -2.22
CA TRP A 406 -21.00 46.31 -1.79
C TRP A 406 -19.63 45.74 -2.16
N LEU A 407 -18.90 46.52 -2.96
CA LEU A 407 -17.50 46.32 -3.33
C LEU A 407 -16.70 47.41 -2.59
N PRO A 408 -15.76 47.05 -1.70
CA PRO A 408 -14.96 48.03 -0.96
C PRO A 408 -14.11 48.88 -1.91
N GLN A 409 -14.15 50.20 -1.77
CA GLN A 409 -13.27 51.12 -2.51
C GLN A 409 -12.15 51.63 -1.61
N VAL A 410 -11.06 52.12 -2.23
CA VAL A 410 -9.96 52.78 -1.49
C VAL A 410 -10.54 53.98 -0.73
N GLY A 411 -10.31 54.01 0.59
CA GLY A 411 -10.88 54.99 1.51
C GLY A 411 -12.08 54.49 2.32
N ASP A 412 -12.69 53.35 1.95
CA ASP A 412 -13.81 52.78 2.69
C ASP A 412 -13.37 52.32 4.08
N ARG A 413 -14.22 52.60 5.08
CA ARG A 413 -14.07 52.08 6.43
C ARG A 413 -14.68 50.69 6.50
N VAL A 414 -13.87 49.73 6.93
CA VAL A 414 -14.20 48.31 6.97
C VAL A 414 -13.98 47.76 8.38
N ARG A 415 -14.62 46.64 8.68
CA ARG A 415 -14.34 45.84 9.87
C ARG A 415 -13.62 44.57 9.43
N TYR A 416 -12.64 44.14 10.21
CA TYR A 416 -11.95 42.87 10.01
C TYR A 416 -12.17 42.00 11.25
N GLN A 417 -12.74 40.81 11.08
CA GLN A 417 -13.09 39.89 12.19
C GLN A 417 -13.94 40.55 13.30
N GLY A 418 -14.84 41.47 12.92
CA GLY A 418 -15.69 42.19 13.87
C GLY A 418 -15.03 43.41 14.54
N GLU A 419 -13.72 43.63 14.37
CA GLU A 419 -13.04 44.81 14.90
C GLU A 419 -13.19 46.01 13.95
N PRO A 420 -13.76 47.13 14.41
CA PRO A 420 -13.83 48.36 13.62
C PRO A 420 -12.47 49.07 13.57
N GLY A 421 -12.34 50.02 12.65
CA GLY A 421 -11.15 50.88 12.58
C GLY A 421 -10.13 50.45 11.53
N TRP A 422 -10.57 49.75 10.49
CA TRP A 422 -9.76 49.49 9.30
C TRP A 422 -10.22 50.40 8.16
N THR A 423 -9.27 50.88 7.37
CA THR A 423 -9.52 51.64 6.14
C THR A 423 -8.82 50.97 4.98
N VAL A 424 -9.50 50.78 3.86
CA VAL A 424 -8.90 50.22 2.65
C VAL A 424 -7.91 51.25 2.09
N ALA A 425 -6.62 50.96 2.17
CA ALA A 425 -5.55 51.85 1.71
C ALA A 425 -5.19 51.61 0.24
N LYS A 426 -5.28 50.36 -0.22
CA LYS A 426 -5.00 49.98 -1.62
C LYS A 426 -5.75 48.69 -1.96
N VAL A 427 -6.19 48.55 -3.21
CA VAL A 427 -6.75 47.30 -3.73
C VAL A 427 -5.80 46.78 -4.80
N GLU A 428 -5.35 45.53 -4.69
CA GLU A 428 -4.58 44.86 -5.73
C GLU A 428 -5.22 43.53 -6.09
N ARG A 429 -5.24 43.24 -7.39
CA ARG A 429 -5.75 41.97 -7.91
C ARG A 429 -4.57 41.03 -8.12
N LEU A 430 -4.50 39.95 -7.36
CA LEU A 430 -3.48 38.92 -7.55
C LEU A 430 -3.83 38.05 -8.76
N LEU A 431 -2.81 37.41 -9.33
CA LEU A 431 -2.89 36.54 -10.52
C LEU A 431 -3.88 35.36 -10.41
N ASP A 432 -4.32 35.01 -9.20
CA ASP A 432 -5.31 33.94 -8.93
C ASP A 432 -6.77 34.44 -8.93
N ASP A 433 -7.06 35.55 -9.61
CA ASP A 433 -8.40 36.18 -9.74
C ASP A 433 -9.09 36.60 -8.42
N LYS A 434 -8.41 36.47 -7.28
CA LYS A 434 -8.86 36.98 -5.99
C LYS A 434 -8.32 38.39 -5.76
N GLU A 435 -9.22 39.34 -5.52
CA GLU A 435 -8.86 40.70 -5.10
C GLU A 435 -8.40 40.67 -3.64
N VAL A 436 -7.20 41.20 -3.39
CA VAL A 436 -6.65 41.33 -2.04
C VAL A 436 -6.55 42.81 -1.70
N TYR A 437 -7.03 43.15 -0.52
CA TYR A 437 -7.20 44.52 -0.07
C TYR A 437 -6.10 44.82 0.95
N LEU A 438 -5.24 45.80 0.68
CA LEU A 438 -4.34 46.33 1.67
C LEU A 438 -5.14 47.27 2.58
N CYS A 439 -5.43 46.82 3.78
CA CYS A 439 -6.12 47.61 4.78
C CYS A 439 -5.11 48.17 5.79
N GLN A 440 -5.28 49.44 6.13
CA GLN A 440 -4.51 50.13 7.17
C GLN A 440 -5.41 50.37 8.38
N ILE A 441 -4.89 50.08 9.58
CA ILE A 441 -5.57 50.44 10.83
C ILE A 441 -5.63 51.96 10.95
N THR A 442 -6.72 52.49 11.51
CA THR A 442 -6.98 53.94 11.63
C THR A 442 -5.91 54.67 12.47
N ASP A 443 -5.13 53.95 13.28
CA ASP A 443 -3.97 54.49 14.02
C ASP A 443 -2.72 54.71 13.15
N GLY A 444 -2.76 54.28 11.89
CA GLY A 444 -1.70 54.44 10.89
C GLY A 444 -0.51 53.47 11.03
N GLN A 445 -0.42 52.66 12.08
CA GLN A 445 0.79 51.91 12.43
C GLN A 445 0.86 50.49 11.84
N LYS A 446 -0.25 49.93 11.35
CA LYS A 446 -0.27 48.55 10.84
C LYS A 446 -1.04 48.45 9.52
N THR A 447 -0.39 47.87 8.51
CA THR A 447 -0.99 47.50 7.22
C THR A 447 -1.02 45.99 7.08
N MET A 448 -2.13 45.44 6.60
CA MET A 448 -2.28 44.00 6.36
C MET A 448 -2.99 43.78 5.04
N TRP A 449 -2.51 42.79 4.27
CA TRP A 449 -3.22 42.28 3.10
C TRP A 449 -4.32 41.34 3.57
N LEU A 450 -5.56 41.70 3.29
CA LEU A 450 -6.77 41.00 3.71
C LEU A 450 -7.51 40.48 2.49
N ASN A 451 -8.10 39.30 2.61
CA ASN A 451 -9.03 38.82 1.58
C ASN A 451 -10.34 39.61 1.70
N GLU A 452 -10.99 39.85 0.58
CA GLU A 452 -12.32 40.48 0.53
C GLU A 452 -13.36 39.78 1.42
N ASP A 453 -13.24 38.45 1.54
CA ASP A 453 -14.14 37.62 2.33
C ASP A 453 -14.12 37.96 3.83
N ASP A 454 -13.01 38.54 4.31
CA ASP A 454 -12.80 38.89 5.72
C ASP A 454 -13.24 40.33 6.07
N LEU A 455 -13.72 41.10 5.09
CA LEU A 455 -14.11 42.50 5.24
C LEU A 455 -15.63 42.68 5.35
N GLU A 456 -16.07 43.47 6.32
CA GLU A 456 -17.46 43.89 6.48
C GLU A 456 -17.59 45.43 6.40
N PRO A 457 -18.70 45.97 5.84
CA PRO A 457 -18.91 47.41 5.79
C PRO A 457 -19.05 47.99 7.20
N HIS A 458 -18.34 49.09 7.48
CA HIS A 458 -18.50 49.79 8.75
C HIS A 458 -19.83 50.57 8.77
N HIS A 459 -20.91 49.94 9.21
CA HIS A 459 -22.15 50.65 9.51
C HIS A 459 -21.91 51.56 10.73
N SER A 460 -21.80 52.86 10.49
CA SER A 460 -21.93 53.84 11.56
C SER A 460 -23.30 53.65 12.21
N PRO A 461 -23.39 53.51 13.54
CA PRO A 461 -24.68 53.43 14.21
C PRO A 461 -25.47 54.67 13.80
N SER A 462 -26.56 54.47 13.05
CA SER A 462 -27.47 55.56 12.72
C SER A 462 -27.90 56.16 14.04
N ILE A 463 -27.54 57.41 14.28
CA ILE A 463 -27.98 58.18 15.44
C ILE A 463 -29.50 58.31 15.29
N SER A 464 -30.24 57.35 15.84
CA SER A 464 -31.69 57.42 15.92
C SER A 464 -32.01 58.56 16.86
N GLY A 465 -32.58 59.62 16.29
CA GLY A 465 -32.88 60.87 16.96
C GLY A 465 -33.56 60.65 18.32
N SER A 466 -33.00 61.31 19.32
CA SER A 466 -33.56 61.46 20.65
C SER A 466 -34.90 62.19 20.57
N SER A 467 -36.02 61.45 20.57
CA SER A 467 -37.31 62.02 20.93
C SER A 467 -37.37 62.18 22.45
N THR A 468 -37.13 63.40 22.92
CA THR A 468 -37.41 63.87 24.28
C THR A 468 -38.89 63.61 24.63
N SER A 469 -39.14 62.69 25.55
CA SER A 469 -40.41 62.54 26.27
C SER A 469 -40.20 62.91 27.74
N ARG A 470 -41.00 63.87 28.19
CA ARG A 470 -41.02 64.54 29.49
C ARG A 470 -41.46 63.62 30.63
N ASN A 471 -40.80 63.81 31.78
CA ASN A 471 -41.32 63.85 33.15
C ASN A 471 -42.51 62.97 33.56
N GLY A 472 -42.28 62.16 34.59
CA GLY A 472 -43.32 61.65 35.48
C GLY A 472 -42.73 60.93 36.69
N SER A 473 -42.39 61.70 37.73
CA SER A 473 -42.04 61.18 39.06
C SER A 473 -43.19 60.36 39.67
N ARG A 474 -42.88 59.29 40.42
CA ARG A 474 -43.35 59.10 41.81
C ARG A 474 -42.86 57.78 42.43
N TYR A 475 -42.21 57.93 43.59
CA TYR A 475 -42.41 57.19 44.83
C TYR A 475 -42.08 55.68 44.95
N ASN A 476 -41.06 55.40 45.78
CA ASN A 476 -40.88 54.27 46.73
C ASN A 476 -42.13 54.01 47.61
N PRO A 477 -42.26 52.91 48.39
CA PRO A 477 -41.26 51.93 48.90
C PRO A 477 -41.72 50.46 48.62
N SER A 478 -41.05 49.36 49.00
CA SER A 478 -40.21 48.99 50.15
C SER A 478 -39.42 47.72 49.80
#